data_AF-A0A6S6SXF3-F1
#
_entry.id   AF-A0A6S6SXF3-F1
#
_cell.length_a   1.000
_cell.length_b   1.000
_cell.length_c   1.000
_cell.angle_alpha   90.00
_cell.angle_beta   90.00
_cell.angle_gamma   90.00
#
_symmetry.space_group_name_H-M   'P 1'
#
loop_
_entity.id
_entity.type
_entity.pdbx_description
1 polymer ?
#
loop_
_entity_poly.entity_id
_entity_poly.type
_entity_poly.pdbx_seq_one_letter_code
_entity_poly.pdbx_strand_id
1 'polypeptide(L)' 'MSGTVTNIDEMTLSGTKGKITITTVEQPYGPKSESVASIGISLKADANEPEWKVHIPKANIAQVIEALKKAEQEL' A
#
# COMPACT_ATOMS: atom_id res chain seq x y z
N MET A 1 11.12 12.64 1.23
CA MET A 1 10.60 11.74 2.28
C MET A 1 11.74 10.82 2.68
N SER A 2 12.23 10.90 3.92
CA SER A 2 13.46 10.24 4.39
C SER A 2 13.18 9.03 5.30
N GLY A 3 12.02 8.42 5.13
CA GLY A 3 11.61 7.24 5.89
C GLY A 3 12.17 5.96 5.32
N THR A 4 12.57 5.01 6.17
CA THR A 4 12.84 3.64 5.75
C THR A 4 11.57 3.06 5.13
N VAL A 5 11.69 2.52 3.92
CA VAL A 5 10.61 1.77 3.25
C VAL A 5 10.95 0.30 3.31
N THR A 6 10.04 -0.51 3.84
CA THR A 6 10.19 -1.97 3.90
C THR A 6 9.11 -2.61 3.04
N ASN A 7 9.51 -3.44 2.08
CA ASN A 7 8.57 -4.22 1.28
C ASN A 7 8.00 -5.36 2.13
N ILE A 8 6.67 -5.49 2.12
CA ILE A 8 5.94 -6.53 2.85
C ILE A 8 5.46 -7.61 1.89
N ASP A 9 4.87 -7.20 0.76
CA ASP A 9 4.38 -8.13 -0.26
C ASP A 9 4.29 -7.45 -1.63
N GLU A 10 4.30 -8.26 -2.67
CA GLU A 10 4.08 -7.86 -4.06
C GLU A 10 3.25 -8.92 -4.78
N MET A 11 2.21 -8.47 -5.48
CA MET A 11 1.28 -9.35 -6.18
C MET A 11 0.87 -8.79 -7.54
N THR A 12 0.51 -9.67 -8.47
CA THR A 12 0.04 -9.27 -9.79
C THR A 12 -1.30 -8.55 -9.70
N LEU A 13 -1.46 -7.46 -10.44
CA LEU A 13 -2.76 -6.80 -10.61
C LEU A 13 -3.59 -7.61 -11.62
N SER A 14 -4.56 -8.37 -11.13
CA SER A 14 -5.39 -9.30 -11.90
C SER A 14 -5.98 -8.68 -13.18
N GLY A 15 -5.89 -9.42 -14.30
CA GLY A 15 -6.37 -8.96 -15.60
C GLY A 15 -5.47 -7.93 -16.30
N THR A 16 -4.31 -7.61 -15.72
CA THR A 16 -3.37 -6.62 -16.27
C THR A 16 -1.93 -7.15 -16.26
N LYS A 17 -0.98 -6.35 -16.77
CA LYS A 17 0.47 -6.57 -16.61
C LYS A 17 1.05 -5.78 -15.44
N GLY A 18 0.18 -5.25 -14.59
CA GLY A 18 0.50 -4.43 -13.46
C GLY A 18 0.79 -5.22 -12.19
N LYS A 19 1.02 -4.48 -11.10
CA LYS A 19 1.26 -5.05 -9.78
C LYS A 19 0.67 -4.20 -8.67
N ILE A 20 0.43 -4.85 -7.54
CA ILE A 20 0.08 -4.25 -6.25
C ILE A 20 1.28 -4.49 -5.34
N THR A 21 1.74 -3.45 -4.66
CA THR A 21 2.85 -3.52 -3.71
C THR A 21 2.40 -3.03 -2.35
N ILE A 22 2.70 -3.79 -1.31
CA ILE A 22 2.44 -3.42 0.08
C ILE A 22 3.78 -3.12 0.75
N THR A 23 3.91 -1.93 1.33
CA THR A 23 5.11 -1.54 2.08
C THR A 23 4.76 -0.93 3.43
N THR A 24 5.71 -0.89 4.36
CA THR A 24 5.65 0.01 5.50
C THR A 24 6.61 1.17 5.28
N VAL A 25 6.19 2.37 5.69
CA VAL A 25 7.02 3.58 5.60
C VAL A 25 7.17 4.16 7.00
N GLU A 26 8.41 4.27 7.47
CA GLU A 26 8.73 4.90 8.75
C GLU A 26 8.71 6.41 8.63
N GLN A 27 8.13 7.09 9.62
CA GLN A 27 8.17 8.55 9.71
C GLN A 27 7.83 9.31 8.40
N PRO A 28 6.78 8.92 7.65
CA PRO A 28 6.49 9.47 6.31
C PRO A 28 6.20 10.97 6.34
N TYR A 29 5.79 11.50 7.51
CA TYR A 29 5.46 12.91 7.73
C TYR A 29 6.50 13.62 8.61
N GLY A 30 7.71 13.05 8.71
CA GLY A 30 8.84 13.63 9.45
C GLY A 30 9.09 12.96 10.81
N PRO A 31 10.13 13.40 11.53
CA PRO A 31 10.58 12.76 12.76
C PRO A 31 9.46 12.60 13.78
N LYS A 32 9.41 11.43 14.43
CA LYS A 32 8.40 11.03 15.42
C LYS A 32 6.97 10.84 14.88
N SER A 33 6.72 11.00 13.58
CA SER A 33 5.44 10.55 13.02
C SER A 33 5.35 9.02 13.04
N GLU A 34 4.15 8.51 13.30
CA GLU A 34 3.87 7.08 13.30
C GLU A 34 4.12 6.47 11.92
N SER A 35 4.59 5.22 11.89
CA SER A 35 4.71 4.46 10.65
C SER A 35 3.34 4.16 10.04
N VAL A 36 3.30 4.08 8.72
CA VAL A 36 2.10 3.76 7.94
C VAL A 36 2.34 2.50 7.11
N ALA A 37 1.26 1.78 6.80
CA ALA A 37 1.27 0.89 5.65
C ALA A 37 1.02 1.73 4.38
N SER A 38 1.58 1.31 3.25
CA SER A 38 1.34 1.94 1.95
C SER A 38 0.94 0.88 0.95
N ILE A 39 -0.12 1.16 0.19
CA ILE A 39 -0.54 0.34 -0.95
C ILE A 39 -0.16 1.11 -2.22
N GLY A 40 0.69 0.50 -3.05
CA GLY A 40 1.05 0.99 -4.37
C GLY A 40 0.38 0.16 -5.46
N ILE A 41 -0.11 0.82 -6.51
CA ILE A 41 -0.65 0.17 -7.71
C ILE A 41 0.12 0.67 -8.92
N SER A 42 0.58 -0.27 -9.74
CA SER A 42 1.21 0.00 -11.03
C SER A 42 0.52 -0.71 -12.17
N LEU A 43 0.45 -0.07 -13.35
CA LEU A 43 -0.04 -0.72 -14.57
C LEU A 43 1.06 -1.49 -15.31
N LYS A 44 2.32 -1.26 -14.94
CA LYS A 44 3.49 -1.98 -15.45
C LYS A 44 4.24 -2.66 -14.30
N ALA A 45 4.52 -3.95 -14.43
CA ALA A 45 5.22 -4.73 -13.40
C ALA A 45 6.64 -4.23 -13.10
N ASP A 46 7.32 -3.62 -14.07
CA ASP A 46 8.67 -3.08 -13.97
C ASP A 46 8.72 -1.61 -13.54
N ALA A 47 7.59 -1.02 -13.16
CA ALA A 47 7.55 0.34 -12.64
C ALA A 47 8.38 0.44 -11.36
N ASN A 48 9.35 1.36 -11.36
CA ASN A 48 10.20 1.66 -10.19
C ASN A 48 9.41 2.33 -9.06
N GLU A 49 8.37 3.10 -9.40
CA GLU A 49 7.44 3.69 -8.43
C GLU A 49 6.00 3.43 -8.85
N PRO A 50 5.10 3.18 -7.89
CA PRO A 50 3.68 3.03 -8.17
C PRO A 50 3.04 4.33 -8.65
N GLU A 51 2.21 4.21 -9.69
CA GLU A 51 1.41 5.29 -10.26
C GLU A 51 0.38 5.83 -9.28
N TRP A 52 -0.21 4.94 -8.46
CA TRP A 52 -1.09 5.31 -7.36
C TRP A 52 -0.55 4.76 -6.05
N LYS A 53 -0.43 5.60 -5.03
CA LYS A 53 -0.01 5.20 -3.69
C LYS A 53 -0.85 5.87 -2.62
N VAL A 54 -1.23 5.10 -1.61
CA VAL A 54 -2.01 5.58 -0.46
C VAL A 54 -1.37 5.10 0.83
N HIS A 55 -1.14 6.05 1.75
CA HIS A 55 -0.71 5.74 3.12
C HIS A 55 -1.93 5.46 4.00
N ILE A 56 -1.88 4.35 4.73
CA ILE A 56 -2.89 3.91 5.68
C ILE A 56 -2.25 3.98 7.08
N PRO A 57 -2.72 4.89 7.95
CA PRO A 57 -2.26 4.93 9.34
C PRO A 57 -2.50 3.59 10.03
N LYS A 58 -1.55 3.18 10.89
CA LYS A 58 -1.63 1.90 11.62
C LYS A 58 -2.96 1.71 12.35
N ALA A 59 -3.49 2.79 12.94
CA ALA A 59 -4.76 2.78 13.67
C ALA A 59 -5.98 2.44 12.79
N ASN A 60 -5.90 2.65 11.46
CA ASN A 60 -7.01 2.41 10.54
C ASN A 60 -6.93 1.06 9.81
N ILE A 61 -5.81 0.32 9.91
CA ILE A 61 -5.59 -0.90 9.12
C ILE A 61 -6.71 -1.93 9.31
N ALA A 62 -7.11 -2.19 10.57
CA ALA A 62 -8.17 -3.18 10.85
C ALA A 62 -9.51 -2.80 10.19
N GLN A 63 -9.87 -1.52 10.25
CA GLN A 63 -11.10 -1.02 9.63
C GLN A 63 -11.04 -1.10 8.10
N VAL A 64 -9.89 -0.78 7.49
CA VAL A 64 -9.70 -0.91 6.04
C VAL A 64 -9.81 -2.37 5.60
N ILE A 65 -9.19 -3.30 6.34
CA ILE A 65 -9.31 -4.74 6.05
C ILE A 65 -10.77 -5.20 6.12
N GLU A 66 -11.51 -4.78 7.14
CA GLU A 66 -12.94 -5.10 7.25
C GLU A 66 -13.74 -4.54 6.08
N ALA A 67 -13.49 -3.29 5.69
CA ALA A 67 -14.16 -2.66 4.55
C ALA A 67 -13.83 -3.36 3.22
N LEU A 68 -12.57 -3.75 3.00
CA LEU A 68 -12.16 -4.50 1.80
C LEU A 68 -12.82 -5.88 1.73
N LYS A 69 -12.92 -6.60 2.86
CA LYS A 69 -13.64 -7.88 2.92
C LYS A 69 -15.14 -7.74 2.61
N LYS A 70 -15.77 -6.65 3.05
CA LYS A 70 -17.17 -6.37 2.70
C LYS A 70 -17.30 -6.06 1.21
N ALA A 71 -16.40 -5.23 0.66
CA ALA A 71 -16.40 -4.92 -0.76
C ALA A 71 -16.21 -6.17 -1.64
N GLU A 72 -15.34 -7.11 -1.23
CA GLU A 72 -15.16 -8.40 -1.90
C GLU A 72 -16.46 -9.23 -2.01
N GLN A 73 -17.37 -9.12 -1.03
CA GLN A 73 -18.65 -9.84 -1.05
C GLN A 73 -19.70 -9.20 -1.99
N GLU A 74 -19.50 -7.94 -2.36
CA GLU A 74 -20.44 -7.15 -3.18
C GLU A 74 -20.01 -7.06 -4.66
N LEU A 75 -18.81 -7.54 -4.99
CA LEU A 75 -18.24 -7.56 -6.34
C LEU A 75 -18.33 -8.96 -6.96
#